data_AF-A0A075K677-F1
#
_entry.id   AF-A0A075K677-F1
#
_cell.length_a   1.000
_cell.length_b   1.000
_cell.length_c   1.000
_cell.angle_alpha   90.00
_cell.angle_beta   90.00
_cell.angle_gamma   90.00
#
_symmetry.space_group_name_H-M   'P 1'
#
loop_
_entity.id
_entity.type
_entity.pdbx_description
1 polymer ?
#
loop_
_entity_poly.entity_id
_entity_poly.type
_entity_poly.pdbx_seq_one_letter_code
_entity_poly.pdbx_strand_id
1 'polypeptide(L)'
;MQGTTEWLTGNDFRRMIVGSYQTFMREYEYINNLNVFPVPDGDTGTNMLLTLKAVAQAVKEAPDSGIGSLSKRAADSAIMGQGEIRG
;
A
#
# COMPACT_ATOMS: atom_id res chain seq x y z
N MET A 1 -34.07 9.21 10.13
CA MET A 1 -32.65 9.62 10.26
C MET A 1 -32.19 10.05 8.88
N GLN A 2 -31.79 11.31 8.69
CA GLN A 2 -31.10 11.70 7.45
C GLN A 2 -29.70 11.09 7.50
N GLY A 3 -29.35 10.23 6.54
CA GLY A 3 -28.01 9.66 6.44
C GLY A 3 -27.02 10.78 6.10
N THR A 4 -25.98 10.94 6.90
CA THR A 4 -24.85 11.80 6.55
C THR A 4 -24.02 11.11 5.47
N THR A 5 -23.82 11.78 4.33
CA THR A 5 -22.86 11.33 3.32
C THR A 5 -21.46 11.79 3.73
N GLU A 6 -20.56 10.85 3.95
CA GLU A 6 -19.14 11.11 4.17
C GLU A 6 -18.37 10.87 2.86
N TRP A 7 -17.44 11.77 2.55
CA TRP A 7 -16.61 11.70 1.35
C TRP A 7 -15.18 11.32 1.72
N LEU A 8 -14.60 10.38 0.97
CA LEU A 8 -13.17 10.09 1.06
C LEU A 8 -12.38 11.12 0.27
N THR A 9 -11.48 11.82 0.96
CA THR A 9 -10.53 12.73 0.33
C THR A 9 -9.26 11.99 -0.10
N GLY A 10 -8.42 12.61 -0.93
CA GLY A 10 -7.11 12.02 -1.23
C GLY A 10 -6.18 11.98 0.00
N ASN A 11 -6.39 12.83 1.00
CA ASN A 11 -5.67 12.71 2.28
C ASN A 11 -6.13 11.48 3.08
N ASP A 12 -7.41 11.13 3.02
CA ASP A 12 -7.91 9.89 3.64
C ASP A 12 -7.32 8.68 2.92
N PHE A 13 -7.30 8.69 1.58
CA PHE A 13 -6.63 7.66 0.80
C PHE A 13 -5.13 7.53 1.15
N ARG A 14 -4.41 8.65 1.25
CA ARG A 14 -3.00 8.68 1.67
C ARG A 14 -2.81 8.02 3.04
N ARG A 15 -3.67 8.37 4.01
CA ARG A 15 -3.65 7.78 5.37
C ARG A 15 -3.97 6.30 5.34
N MET A 16 -4.93 5.87 4.54
CA MET A 16 -5.29 4.45 4.36
C MET A 16 -4.09 3.66 3.85
N ILE A 17 -3.42 4.12 2.79
CA ILE A 17 -2.24 3.45 2.23
C ILE A 17 -1.10 3.36 3.26
N VAL A 18 -0.79 4.46 3.94
CA VAL A 18 0.27 4.48 4.97
C VAL A 18 -0.08 3.56 6.15
N GLY A 19 -1.34 3.56 6.60
CA GLY A 19 -1.84 2.69 7.65
C GLY A 19 -1.84 1.20 7.26
N SER A 20 -2.16 0.89 6.00
CA SER A 20 -2.06 -0.46 5.44
C SER A 20 -0.61 -0.97 5.50
N TYR A 21 0.36 -0.17 5.06
CA TYR A 21 1.78 -0.54 5.17
C TYR A 21 2.19 -0.83 6.61
N GLN A 22 1.81 0.03 7.57
CA GLN A 22 2.12 -0.20 8.99
C GLN A 22 1.48 -1.48 9.54
N THR A 23 0.28 -1.82 9.05
CA THR A 23 -0.42 -3.04 9.45
C THR A 23 0.26 -4.27 8.88
N PHE A 24 0.59 -4.27 7.59
CA PHE A 24 1.36 -5.35 6.97
C PHE A 24 2.73 -5.54 7.61
N MET A 25 3.39 -4.45 8.03
CA MET A 25 4.68 -4.53 8.73
C MET A 25 4.60 -5.32 10.05
N ARG A 26 3.43 -5.37 10.69
CA ARG A 26 3.21 -6.18 11.90
C ARG A 26 2.82 -7.64 11.60
N GLU A 27 2.20 -7.88 10.44
CA GLU A 27 1.57 -9.17 10.11
C GLU A 27 2.32 -9.97 9.02
N TYR A 28 3.37 -9.42 8.40
CA TYR A 28 4.00 -10.04 7.22
C TYR A 28 4.55 -11.46 7.50
N GLU A 29 5.06 -11.73 8.70
CA GLU A 29 5.52 -13.06 9.11
C GLU A 29 4.36 -14.05 9.23
N TYR A 30 3.22 -13.60 9.75
CA TYR A 30 2.01 -14.41 9.78
C TYR A 30 1.55 -14.73 8.35
N ILE A 31 1.59 -13.77 7.42
CA ILE A 31 1.27 -13.98 6.01
C ILE A 31 2.26 -14.94 5.33
N ASN A 32 3.56 -14.85 5.63
CA ASN A 32 4.56 -15.81 5.16
C ASN A 32 4.19 -17.25 5.56
N ASN A 33 3.57 -17.43 6.73
CA ASN A 33 3.14 -18.73 7.24
C ASN A 33 1.78 -19.20 6.70
N LEU A 34 1.00 -18.33 6.04
CA LEU A 34 -0.30 -18.69 5.46
C LEU A 34 -0.19 -19.33 4.08
N ASN A 35 0.81 -18.97 3.28
CA ASN A 35 0.93 -19.47 1.90
C ASN A 35 1.55 -20.88 1.86
N VAL A 36 0.74 -21.89 2.21
CA VAL A 36 1.16 -23.29 2.32
C VAL A 36 0.82 -24.15 1.09
N PHE A 37 0.54 -23.58 -0.10
CA PHE A 37 0.22 -24.36 -1.31
C PHE A 37 0.77 -23.76 -2.62
N PRO A 38 1.35 -24.57 -3.55
CA PRO A 38 1.80 -25.96 -3.41
C PRO A 38 3.24 -26.08 -2.86
N VAL A 39 3.99 -24.98 -2.76
CA VAL A 39 5.32 -24.91 -2.15
C VAL A 39 5.37 -23.64 -1.29
N PRO A 40 5.71 -23.73 0.01
CA PRO A 40 5.94 -22.55 0.83
C PRO A 40 7.19 -21.83 0.31
N ASP A 41 6.99 -20.73 -0.39
CA ASP A 41 8.06 -19.77 -0.72
C ASP A 41 8.50 -19.01 0.55
N GLY A 42 7.61 -18.94 1.56
CA GLY A 42 7.90 -18.37 2.88
C GLY A 42 8.17 -16.87 2.85
N ASP A 43 7.95 -16.23 1.69
CA ASP A 43 8.30 -14.84 1.42
C ASP A 43 7.11 -14.02 0.90
N THR A 44 5.92 -14.63 0.76
CA THR A 44 4.72 -13.96 0.25
C THR A 44 4.40 -12.66 1.01
N GLY A 45 4.39 -12.72 2.34
CA GLY A 45 4.21 -11.55 3.20
C GLY A 45 5.34 -10.54 3.08
N THR A 46 6.59 -11.01 2.96
CA THR A 46 7.77 -10.16 2.72
C THR A 46 7.62 -9.39 1.39
N ASN A 47 7.24 -10.08 0.31
CA ASN A 47 7.04 -9.48 -1.01
C ASN A 47 5.91 -8.45 -0.98
N MET A 48 4.78 -8.75 -0.33
CA MET A 48 3.70 -7.78 -0.14
C MET A 48 4.13 -6.57 0.70
N LEU A 49 4.92 -6.77 1.75
CA LEU A 49 5.44 -5.70 2.60
C LEU A 49 6.36 -4.76 1.81
N LEU A 50 7.25 -5.31 0.98
CA LEU A 50 8.17 -4.53 0.13
C LEU A 50 7.40 -3.70 -0.91
N THR A 51 6.40 -4.30 -1.56
CA THR A 51 5.51 -3.58 -2.48
C THR A 51 4.76 -2.44 -1.77
N LEU A 52 4.15 -2.72 -0.61
CA LEU A 52 3.44 -1.69 0.17
C LEU A 52 4.36 -0.60 0.70
N LYS A 53 5.62 -0.93 1.01
CA LYS A 53 6.63 0.06 1.41
C LYS A 53 6.89 1.07 0.29
N ALA A 54 7.11 0.58 -0.94
CA ALA A 54 7.32 1.43 -2.11
C ALA A 54 6.10 2.34 -2.37
N VAL A 55 4.90 1.76 -2.34
CA VAL A 55 3.63 2.47 -2.52
C VAL A 55 3.43 3.54 -1.44
N ALA A 56 3.61 3.19 -0.16
CA ALA A 56 3.41 4.09 0.95
C ALA A 56 4.41 5.26 0.93
N GLN A 57 5.66 5.01 0.55
CA GLN A 57 6.66 6.07 0.40
C GLN A 57 6.26 7.04 -0.72
N ALA A 58 5.92 6.52 -1.89
CA ALA A 58 5.55 7.35 -3.04
C ALA A 58 4.30 8.20 -2.77
N VAL A 59 3.26 7.62 -2.18
CA VAL A 59 2.01 8.33 -1.83
C VAL A 59 2.22 9.32 -0.69
N LYS A 60 3.12 9.04 0.26
CA LYS A 60 3.45 9.96 1.35
C LYS A 60 4.21 11.20 0.86
N GLU A 61 5.15 11.01 -0.06
CA GLU A 61 6.01 12.07 -0.63
C GLU A 61 5.34 12.83 -1.77
N ALA A 62 4.19 12.34 -2.26
CA ALA A 62 3.43 12.96 -3.33
C ALA A 62 3.04 14.43 -3.02
N PRO A 63 3.32 15.38 -3.92
CA PRO A 63 2.95 16.78 -3.75
C PRO A 63 1.44 17.03 -3.94
N ASP A 64 0.75 16.12 -4.62
CA ASP A 64 -0.66 16.17 -4.94
C ASP A 64 -1.54 15.47 -3.89
N SER A 65 -2.76 15.97 -3.69
CA SER A 65 -3.73 15.44 -2.72
C SER A 65 -5.01 14.91 -3.37
N GLY A 66 -5.03 14.73 -4.69
CA GLY A 66 -6.17 14.19 -5.43
C GLY A 66 -6.21 12.67 -5.35
N ILE A 67 -7.38 12.08 -5.12
CA ILE A 67 -7.49 10.62 -5.00
C ILE A 67 -7.06 9.89 -6.28
N GLY A 68 -7.41 10.44 -7.46
CA GLY A 68 -7.04 9.84 -8.74
C GLY A 68 -5.53 9.86 -9.01
N SER A 69 -4.87 10.97 -8.73
CA SER A 69 -3.42 11.12 -8.94
C SER A 69 -2.61 10.29 -7.93
N LEU A 70 -3.04 10.26 -6.66
CA LEU A 70 -2.48 9.36 -5.64
C LEU A 70 -2.70 7.88 -5.99
N SER A 71 -3.86 7.51 -6.53
CA SER A 71 -4.15 6.13 -6.94
C SER A 71 -3.27 5.69 -8.10
N LYS A 72 -3.06 6.57 -9.09
CA LYS A 72 -2.14 6.31 -10.20
C LYS A 72 -0.71 6.10 -9.69
N ARG A 73 -0.22 7.02 -8.83
CA ARG A 73 1.11 6.88 -8.23
C ARG A 73 1.25 5.59 -7.44
N ALA A 74 0.23 5.21 -6.67
CA ALA A 74 0.22 3.95 -5.94
C ALA A 74 0.34 2.74 -6.87
N ALA A 75 -0.41 2.71 -7.97
CA ALA A 75 -0.34 1.63 -8.96
C ALA A 75 1.05 1.55 -9.64
N ASP A 76 1.58 2.69 -10.10
CA ASP A 76 2.89 2.74 -10.75
C ASP A 76 4.00 2.23 -9.80
N SER A 77 3.94 2.67 -8.53
CA SER A 77 4.90 2.27 -7.48
C SER A 77 4.81 0.78 -7.11
N ALA A 78 3.61 0.20 -7.17
CA ALA A 78 3.41 -1.22 -6.90
C ALA A 78 4.04 -2.11 -7.99
N ILE A 79 4.04 -1.64 -9.24
CA ILE A 79 4.64 -2.35 -10.38
C ILE A 79 6.16 -2.20 -10.39
N MET A 80 6.65 -0.98 -10.16
CA MET A 80 8.09 -0.64 -10.21
C MET A 80 8.88 -1.10 -8.98
N GLY A 81 8.21 -1.32 -7.85
CA GLY A 81 8.86 -1.61 -6.58
C GLY A 81 9.71 -0.44 -6.05
N GLN A 82 10.62 -0.73 -5.12
CA GLN A 82 11.40 0.31 -4.42
C GLN A 82 12.47 1.01 -5.30
N GLY A 83 12.80 0.47 -6.47
CA GLY A 83 13.99 0.85 -7.24
C GLY A 83 13.83 2.02 -8.22
N GLU A 84 12.64 2.24 -8.77
CA GLU A 84 12.48 3.16 -9.92
C GLU A 84 11.72 4.45 -9.60
N ILE A 85 11.33 4.69 -8.35
CA ILE A 85 10.60 5.91 -7.97
C ILE A 85 11.59 7.06 -7.78
N ARG A 86 12.23 7.46 -8.86
CA ARG A 86 13.00 8.69 -9.00
C ARG A 86 12.44 9.43 -10.21
N GLY A 87 11.56 10.39 -9.95
CA GLY A 87 10.95 11.27 -10.94
C GLY A 87 10.24 12.42 -10.26
#